data_AF-A0A7V8LR31-F1
#
_entry.id   AF-A0A7V8LR31-F1
#
_cell.length_a   1.000
_cell.length_b   1.000
_cell.length_c   1.000
_cell.angle_alpha   90.00
_cell.angle_beta   90.00
_cell.angle_gamma   90.00
#
_symmetry.space_group_name_H-M   'P 1'
#
loop_
_entity.id
_entity.type
_entity.pdbx_description
1 polymer ?
#
loop_
_entity_poly.entity_id
_entity_poly.type
_entity_poly.pdbx_seq_one_letter_code
_entity_poly.pdbx_strand_id
1 'polypeptide(L)'
;MSAPLNIDPTQLHAVSGLAAEVSRDLQRELEQLVHRWEDVSGTWDGVASRAYGPEFDEWRQGVQKAIAALDSASITLAQHGYAFLQTDGSSASGMAGT
;
A
#
# COMPACT_ATOMS: atom_id res chain seq x y z
N MET A 1 18.05 14.61 -15.85
CA MET A 1 17.68 13.71 -16.96
C MET A 1 17.34 12.37 -16.35
N SER A 2 16.06 12.04 -16.21
CA SER A 2 15.64 10.71 -15.74
C SER A 2 15.75 9.75 -16.92
N ALA A 3 16.50 8.65 -16.77
CA ALA A 3 16.58 7.62 -17.79
C ALA A 3 15.17 7.07 -18.09
N PRO A 4 14.83 6.79 -19.36
CA PRO A 4 13.55 6.18 -19.68
C PRO A 4 13.53 4.79 -19.05
N LEU A 5 12.72 4.64 -18.01
CA LEU A 5 12.39 3.34 -17.43
C LEU A 5 11.54 2.61 -18.48
N ASN A 6 12.11 1.61 -19.16
CA ASN A 6 11.39 0.70 -20.05
C ASN A 6 10.52 -0.24 -19.20
N ILE A 7 9.45 0.29 -18.59
CA ILE A 7 8.52 -0.47 -17.77
C ILE A 7 7.23 -0.64 -18.57
N ASP A 8 6.83 -1.91 -18.73
CA ASP A 8 5.58 -2.28 -19.38
C ASP A 8 4.38 -1.78 -18.55
N PRO A 9 3.45 -1.00 -19.14
CA PRO A 9 2.24 -0.53 -18.46
C PRO A 9 1.40 -1.65 -17.83
N THR A 10 1.40 -2.84 -18.42
CA THR A 10 0.68 -4.00 -17.86
C THR A 10 1.31 -4.48 -16.56
N GLN A 11 2.65 -4.42 -16.44
CA GLN A 11 3.36 -4.72 -15.20
C GLN A 11 3.10 -3.65 -14.13
N LEU A 12 3.03 -2.37 -14.49
CA LEU A 12 2.65 -1.30 -13.54
C LEU A 12 1.26 -1.52 -12.97
N HIS A 13 0.28 -1.88 -13.80
CA HIS A 13 -1.07 -2.19 -13.34
C HIS A 13 -1.11 -3.44 -12.47
N ALA A 14 -0.39 -4.50 -12.82
CA ALA A 14 -0.31 -5.71 -12.01
C ALA A 14 0.29 -5.45 -10.61
N VAL A 15 1.40 -4.71 -10.54
CA VAL A 15 2.05 -4.36 -9.27
C VAL A 15 1.19 -3.41 -8.44
N SER A 16 0.52 -2.44 -9.08
CA SER A 16 -0.46 -1.58 -8.42
C SER A 16 -1.60 -2.39 -7.79
N GLY A 17 -2.17 -3.34 -8.54
CA GLY A 17 -3.22 -4.22 -8.06
C GLY A 17 -2.78 -5.05 -6.85
N LEU A 18 -1.58 -5.66 -6.93
CA LEU A 18 -0.99 -6.42 -5.83
C LEU A 18 -0.76 -5.55 -4.58
N ALA A 19 -0.21 -4.36 -4.73
CA ALA A 19 0.02 -3.45 -3.61
C ALA A 19 -1.29 -3.04 -2.91
N ALA A 20 -2.35 -2.80 -3.69
CA ALA A 20 -3.67 -2.48 -3.17
C ALA A 20 -4.31 -3.69 -2.45
N GLU A 21 -4.12 -4.90 -2.96
CA GLU A 21 -4.59 -6.14 -2.32
C GLU A 21 -3.88 -6.38 -0.98
N VAL A 22 -2.55 -6.34 -0.98
CA VAL A 22 -1.75 -6.51 0.24
C VAL A 22 -2.09 -5.44 1.29
N SER A 23 -2.30 -4.19 0.87
CA SER A 23 -2.72 -3.12 1.79
C SER A 23 -4.05 -3.45 2.48
N ARG A 24 -5.06 -3.90 1.73
CA ARG A 24 -6.37 -4.31 2.29
C ARG A 24 -6.26 -5.53 3.20
N ASP A 25 -5.43 -6.50 2.84
CA ASP A 25 -5.22 -7.70 3.63
C ASP A 25 -4.56 -7.38 4.96
N LEU A 26 -3.49 -6.58 4.93
CA LEU A 26 -2.81 -6.11 6.14
C LEU A 26 -3.74 -5.29 7.05
N GLN A 27 -4.61 -4.46 6.48
CA GLN A 27 -5.60 -3.72 7.25
C GLN A 27 -6.56 -4.66 8.00
N ARG A 28 -7.10 -5.68 7.31
CA ARG A 28 -7.98 -6.68 7.93
C ARG A 28 -7.27 -7.48 9.02
N GLU A 29 -6.03 -7.89 8.80
CA GLU A 29 -5.24 -8.62 9.78
C GLU A 29 -4.89 -7.76 11.00
N LEU A 30 -4.55 -6.48 10.79
CA LEU A 30 -4.30 -5.53 11.87
C LEU A 30 -5.54 -5.36 12.74
N GLU A 31 -6.72 -5.17 12.15
CA GLU A 31 -7.98 -5.06 12.89
C GLU A 31 -8.25 -6.29 13.76
N GLN A 32 -8.03 -7.49 13.22
CA GLN A 32 -8.17 -8.74 13.96
C GLN A 32 -7.15 -8.88 15.09
N LEU A 33 -5.90 -8.44 14.89
CA LEU A 33 -4.89 -8.50 15.94
C LEU A 33 -5.17 -7.48 17.04
N VAL A 34 -5.63 -6.27 16.69
CA VAL A 34 -6.03 -5.25 17.67
C VAL A 34 -7.16 -5.75 18.56
N HIS A 35 -8.20 -6.38 18.00
CA HIS A 35 -9.27 -6.97 18.81
C HIS A 35 -8.73 -8.06 19.75
N ARG A 36 -7.91 -8.99 19.25
CA ARG A 36 -7.31 -10.05 20.09
C ARG A 36 -6.40 -9.47 21.17
N TRP A 37 -5.70 -8.40 20.87
CA TRP A 37 -4.87 -7.69 21.84
C TRP A 37 -5.73 -7.07 22.93
N GLU A 38 -6.82 -6.39 22.58
CA GLU A 38 -7.75 -5.80 23.55
C GLU A 38 -8.38 -6.87 24.46
N ASP A 39 -8.79 -8.01 23.90
CA ASP A 39 -9.33 -9.14 24.65
C ASP A 39 -8.33 -9.68 25.69
N VAL A 40 -7.06 -9.86 25.28
CA VAL A 40 -6.01 -10.40 26.17
C VAL A 40 -5.56 -9.36 27.18
N SER A 41 -5.26 -8.14 26.74
CA SER A 41 -4.75 -7.06 27.59
C SER A 41 -5.78 -6.55 28.59
N GLY A 42 -7.08 -6.69 28.30
CA GLY A 42 -8.16 -6.40 29.25
C GLY A 42 -8.17 -7.32 30.48
N THR A 43 -7.52 -8.49 30.40
CA THR A 43 -7.38 -9.43 31.53
C THR A 43 -6.12 -9.19 32.37
N TRP A 44 -5.24 -8.29 31.93
CA TRP A 44 -3.96 -8.07 32.59
C TRP A 44 -4.09 -7.21 33.83
N ASP A 45 -3.33 -7.55 34.86
CA ASP A 45 -3.13 -6.66 36.00
C ASP A 45 -2.25 -5.47 35.57
N GLY A 46 -2.48 -4.30 36.16
CA GLY A 46 -2.06 -3.00 35.63
C GLY A 46 -0.55 -2.78 35.45
N VAL A 47 0.30 -3.70 35.90
CA VAL A 47 1.75 -3.72 35.62
C VAL A 47 2.04 -4.22 34.20
N ALA A 48 1.36 -5.28 33.74
CA ALA A 48 1.58 -5.83 32.40
C ALA A 48 1.02 -4.91 31.31
N SER A 49 -0.15 -4.30 31.53
CA SER A 49 -0.71 -3.31 30.58
C SER A 49 0.22 -2.09 30.43
N ARG A 50 0.88 -1.65 31.50
CA ARG A 50 1.87 -0.57 31.45
C ARG A 50 3.17 -0.94 30.76
N ALA A 51 3.56 -2.22 30.82
CA ALA A 51 4.84 -2.70 30.29
C ALA A 51 4.82 -3.03 28.79
N TYR A 52 3.64 -3.25 28.20
CA TYR A 52 3.52 -3.62 26.79
C TYR A 52 2.52 -2.79 25.99
N GLY A 53 1.65 -2.03 26.66
CA GLY A 53 0.70 -1.13 25.99
C GLY A 53 1.38 -0.11 25.08
N PRO A 54 2.38 0.65 25.57
CA PRO A 54 3.10 1.62 24.76
C PRO A 54 3.78 1.00 23.53
N GLU A 55 4.44 -0.15 23.70
CA GLU A 55 5.15 -0.88 22.63
C GLU A 55 4.17 -1.41 21.58
N PHE A 56 3.01 -1.93 22.01
CA PHE A 56 1.96 -2.35 21.10
C PHE A 56 1.37 -1.17 20.32
N ASP A 57 1.16 -0.03 20.98
CA ASP A 57 0.66 1.18 20.33
C ASP A 57 1.64 1.72 19.28
N GLU A 58 2.93 1.74 19.59
CA GLU A 58 3.97 2.13 18.63
C GLU A 58 4.02 1.18 17.43
N TRP A 59 3.99 -0.13 17.70
CA TRP A 59 3.94 -1.15 16.66
C TRP A 59 2.70 -0.97 15.75
N ARG A 60 1.52 -0.78 16.34
CA ARG A 60 0.26 -0.55 15.61
C ARG A 60 0.36 0.67 14.70
N GLN A 61 0.90 1.78 15.20
CA GLN A 61 1.12 2.98 14.40
C GLN A 61 2.10 2.74 13.24
N GLY A 62 3.15 1.93 13.46
CA GLY A 62 4.08 1.53 12.42
C GLY A 62 3.41 0.73 11.30
N VAL A 63 2.57 -0.25 11.65
CA VAL A 63 1.82 -1.04 10.67
C VAL A 63 0.85 -0.16 9.87
N GLN A 64 0.14 0.76 10.52
CA GLN A 64 -0.76 1.71 9.84
C GLN A 64 -0.01 2.58 8.82
N LYS A 65 1.21 3.03 9.14
CA LYS A 65 2.05 3.78 8.20
C LYS A 65 2.48 2.92 7.01
N ALA A 66 2.82 1.66 7.22
CA ALA A 66 3.19 0.74 6.14
C ALA A 66 2.01 0.47 5.19
N ILE A 67 0.81 0.27 5.74
CA ILE A 67 -0.44 0.12 4.96
C ILE A 67 -0.70 1.38 4.13
N ALA A 68 -0.62 2.56 4.73
CA ALA A 68 -0.81 3.82 4.02
C ALA A 68 0.24 4.03 2.90
N ALA A 69 1.49 3.62 3.13
CA ALA A 69 2.54 3.68 2.11
C ALA A 69 2.27 2.73 0.94
N LEU A 70 1.80 1.51 1.20
CA LEU A 70 1.41 0.55 0.17
C LEU A 70 0.21 1.05 -0.66
N ASP A 71 -0.79 1.62 0.01
CA ASP A 71 -1.95 2.20 -0.66
C ASP A 71 -1.53 3.37 -1.56
N SER A 72 -0.73 4.30 -1.03
CA SER A 72 -0.19 5.41 -1.82
C SER A 72 0.64 4.93 -3.02
N ALA A 73 1.50 3.92 -2.83
CA ALA A 73 2.30 3.36 -3.91
C ALA A 73 1.41 2.73 -5.00
N SER A 74 0.34 2.03 -4.59
CA SER A 74 -0.62 1.45 -5.54
C SER A 74 -1.26 2.52 -6.43
N ILE A 75 -1.67 3.64 -5.85
CA ILE A 75 -2.29 4.77 -6.56
C ILE A 75 -1.29 5.40 -7.53
N THR A 76 -0.07 5.67 -7.07
CA THR A 76 0.98 6.26 -7.91
C THR A 76 1.31 5.35 -9.10
N LEU A 77 1.46 4.05 -8.87
CA LEU A 77 1.73 3.08 -9.95
C LEU A 77 0.58 3.01 -10.97
N ALA A 78 -0.67 3.04 -10.52
CA ALA A 78 -1.83 3.09 -11.41
C ALA A 78 -1.84 4.36 -12.27
N GLN A 79 -1.60 5.53 -11.67
CA GLN A 79 -1.54 6.81 -12.37
C GLN A 79 -0.47 6.82 -13.45
N HIS A 80 0.72 6.28 -13.14
CA HIS A 80 1.79 6.15 -14.14
C HIS A 80 1.43 5.18 -15.27
N GLY A 81 0.80 4.03 -14.97
CA GLY A 81 0.32 3.09 -15.99
C GLY A 81 -0.63 3.76 -17.00
N TYR A 82 -1.59 4.56 -16.51
CA TYR A 82 -2.53 5.29 -17.38
C TYR A 82 -1.85 6.37 -18.23
N ALA A 83 -0.90 7.13 -17.66
CA ALA A 83 -0.18 8.18 -18.38
C ALA A 83 0.66 7.63 -19.55
N PHE A 84 1.25 6.44 -19.39
CA PHE A 84 1.99 5.76 -20.45
C PHE A 84 1.07 5.37 -21.62
N LEU A 85 -0.08 4.74 -21.35
CA LEU A 85 -1.05 4.36 -22.38
C LEU A 85 -1.57 5.58 -23.18
N GLN A 86 -1.82 6.70 -22.51
CA GLN A 86 -2.28 7.92 -23.17
C GLN A 86 -1.21 8.54 -24.09
N THR A 87 0.06 8.49 -23.67
CA THR A 87 1.19 9.00 -24.45
C THR A 87 1.42 8.14 -25.69
N ASP A 88 1.46 6.81 -25.53
CA ASP A 88 1.65 5.88 -26.65
C ASP A 88 0.50 5.96 -27.67
N GLY A 89 -0.75 6.06 -27.22
CA GLY A 89 -1.91 6.21 -28.12
C GLY A 89 -1.86 7.51 -28.93
N SER A 90 -1.40 8.60 -28.31
CA SER A 90 -1.23 9.90 -28.96
C SER A 90 -0.08 9.89 -29.98
N SER A 91 1.04 9.24 -29.64
CA SER A 91 2.18 9.05 -30.54
C SER A 91 1.86 8.16 -31.74
N ALA A 92 1.16 7.04 -31.53
CA ALA A 92 0.73 6.15 -32.61
C ALA A 92 -0.23 6.84 -33.58
N SER A 93 -1.17 7.64 -33.06
CA SER A 93 -2.10 8.42 -33.88
C SER A 93 -1.40 9.52 -34.69
N GLY A 94 -0.37 10.16 -34.12
CA GLY A 94 0.44 11.16 -34.82
C GLY A 94 1.30 10.59 -35.94
N MET A 95 1.83 9.36 -35.78
CA MET A 95 2.62 8.69 -36.82
C MET A 95 1.76 8.07 -37.94
N ALA A 96 0.54 7.64 -37.63
CA ALA A 96 -0.39 7.14 -38.65
C ALA A 96 -1.02 8.27 -39.51
N GLY A 97 -0.87 9.53 -39.08
CA GLY A 97 -1.42 10.72 -39.74
C GLY A 97 -0.46 11.51 -40.63
N THR A 98 0.78 11.03 -40.82
CA THR A 98 1.81 11.63 -41.71
C THR A 98 2.16 10.68 -42.84
#